data_AF-A0A9X6QMR9-F1
#
_entry.id   AF-A0A9X6QMR9-F1
#
_cell.length_a   1.000
_cell.length_b   1.000
_cell.length_c   1.000
_cell.angle_alpha   90.00
_cell.angle_beta   90.00
_cell.angle_gamma   90.00
#
_symmetry.space_group_name_H-M   'P 1'
#
loop_
_entity.id
_entity.type
_entity.pdbx_description
1 polymer ?
#
loop_
_entity_poly.entity_id
_entity_poly.type
_entity_poly.pdbx_seq_one_letter_code
_entity_poly.pdbx_strand_id
1 'polypeptide(L)'
;MQDNKKKKIESASEILKKYAAQPTFNKGNFDDGIRWTRIPSDLRNYLFLSDYGVREATLVLYMILVEYFNEDDGCAYPTQTQLALLMNKKPNAIKGYIKALKDVGLIKVVSRGKGFSNRYLPLQPLEKSVLLSRFTSANERYTKLCAELKDHDTRDIKRMPDHMKANRERREGEGISI
;
A
#
# COMPACT_ATOMS: atom_id res chain seq x y z
N MET A 1 18.94 38.57 2.43
CA MET A 1 17.57 38.16 2.85
C MET A 1 16.82 37.75 1.60
N GLN A 2 16.48 36.48 1.44
CA GLN A 2 15.56 36.06 0.37
C GLN A 2 14.26 35.60 1.03
N ASP A 3 13.23 36.41 0.81
CA ASP A 3 11.84 36.18 1.20
C ASP A 3 11.32 34.88 0.62
N ASN A 4 11.28 33.83 1.44
CA ASN A 4 10.64 32.58 1.09
C ASN A 4 9.16 32.63 1.51
N LYS A 5 8.36 33.44 0.78
CA LYS A 5 6.88 33.41 0.93
C LYS A 5 6.36 32.04 0.51
N LYS A 6 6.20 31.13 1.49
CA LYS A 6 5.45 29.87 1.32
C LYS A 6 4.07 30.20 0.75
N LYS A 7 3.82 29.85 -0.51
CA LYS A 7 2.47 29.85 -1.09
C LYS A 7 1.58 28.97 -0.21
N LYS A 8 0.49 29.52 0.30
CA LYS A 8 -0.52 28.78 1.09
C LYS A 8 -1.26 27.86 0.13
N ILE A 9 -0.91 26.57 0.15
CA ILE A 9 -1.58 25.54 -0.65
C ILE A 9 -2.96 25.31 -0.02
N GLU A 10 -4.01 25.33 -0.83
CA GLU A 10 -5.36 25.00 -0.39
C GLU A 10 -5.43 23.55 0.10
N SER A 11 -6.19 23.28 1.17
CA SER A 11 -6.32 21.90 1.67
C SER A 11 -7.15 21.06 0.71
N ALA A 12 -6.81 19.77 0.62
CA ALA A 12 -7.57 18.83 -0.21
C ALA A 12 -9.06 18.77 0.18
N SER A 13 -9.39 18.91 1.47
CA SER A 13 -10.78 18.93 1.94
C SER A 13 -11.58 20.12 1.40
N GLU A 14 -10.99 21.31 1.36
CA GLU A 14 -11.66 22.50 0.83
C GLU A 14 -11.78 22.44 -0.70
N ILE A 15 -10.78 21.88 -1.38
CA ILE A 15 -10.86 21.60 -2.82
C ILE A 15 -12.06 20.68 -3.10
N LEU A 16 -12.19 19.57 -2.37
CA LEU A 16 -13.25 18.59 -2.60
C LEU A 16 -14.65 19.14 -2.37
N LYS A 17 -14.86 20.04 -1.39
CA LYS A 17 -16.15 20.70 -1.14
C LYS A 17 -16.67 21.50 -2.34
N LYS A 18 -15.80 21.89 -3.27
CA LYS A 18 -16.17 22.64 -4.48
C LYS A 18 -16.75 21.77 -5.60
N TYR A 19 -16.60 20.45 -5.50
CA TYR A 19 -17.02 19.52 -6.53
C TYR A 19 -18.18 18.65 -6.02
N ALA A 20 -18.91 18.04 -6.97
CA ALA A 20 -19.88 17.00 -6.64
C ALA A 20 -19.21 15.85 -5.86
N ALA A 21 -19.97 15.22 -4.97
CA ALA A 21 -19.49 14.08 -4.20
C ALA A 21 -18.99 12.97 -5.13
N GLN A 22 -17.82 12.40 -4.83
CA GLN A 22 -17.31 11.24 -5.57
C GLN A 22 -18.25 10.05 -5.37
N PRO A 23 -18.54 9.26 -6.42
CA PRO A 23 -19.38 8.08 -6.28
C PRO A 23 -18.70 7.05 -5.36
N THR A 24 -19.50 6.36 -4.56
CA THR A 24 -19.00 5.26 -3.73
C THR A 24 -18.61 4.08 -4.62
N PHE A 25 -17.39 3.58 -4.43
CA PHE A 25 -16.92 2.40 -5.14
C PHE A 25 -17.66 1.14 -4.65
N ASN A 26 -18.23 0.37 -5.57
CA ASN A 26 -18.90 -0.89 -5.29
C ASN A 26 -18.10 -2.04 -5.91
N LYS A 27 -17.38 -2.80 -5.08
CA LYS A 27 -16.57 -3.96 -5.53
C LYS A 27 -17.39 -5.02 -6.30
N GLY A 28 -18.70 -5.11 -6.07
CA GLY A 28 -19.57 -6.07 -6.75
C GLY A 28 -20.11 -5.59 -8.09
N ASN A 29 -19.87 -4.33 -8.48
CA ASN A 29 -20.29 -3.80 -9.77
C ASN A 29 -19.12 -3.89 -10.77
N PHE A 30 -19.25 -4.74 -11.78
CA PHE A 30 -18.24 -4.91 -12.83
C PHE A 30 -18.51 -4.05 -14.08
N ASP A 31 -19.64 -3.35 -14.12
CA ASP A 31 -20.09 -2.51 -15.25
C ASP A 31 -19.79 -1.01 -15.03
N ASP A 32 -18.92 -0.69 -14.08
CA ASP A 32 -18.55 0.69 -13.70
C ASP A 32 -17.53 1.35 -14.65
N GLY A 33 -17.09 0.65 -15.69
CA GLY A 33 -16.11 1.13 -16.67
C GLY A 33 -14.69 1.23 -16.11
N ILE A 34 -14.42 0.68 -14.92
CA ILE A 34 -13.09 0.72 -14.29
C ILE A 34 -12.21 -0.40 -14.87
N ARG A 35 -10.92 -0.10 -15.08
CA ARG A 35 -9.92 -1.11 -15.43
C ARG A 35 -9.46 -1.86 -14.20
N TRP A 36 -9.42 -3.19 -14.31
CA TRP A 36 -9.06 -4.07 -13.20
C TRP A 36 -7.71 -4.72 -13.44
N THR A 37 -6.86 -4.68 -12.42
CA THR A 37 -5.65 -5.47 -12.34
C THR A 37 -5.79 -6.46 -11.19
N ARG A 38 -5.73 -7.76 -11.51
CA ARG A 38 -5.80 -8.80 -10.48
C ARG A 38 -4.49 -8.86 -9.71
N ILE A 39 -4.54 -8.55 -8.41
CA ILE A 39 -3.38 -8.60 -7.51
C ILE A 39 -3.52 -9.78 -6.53
N PRO A 40 -2.45 -10.56 -6.28
CA PRO A 40 -2.49 -11.61 -5.26
C PRO A 40 -2.69 -11.00 -3.87
N SER A 41 -3.67 -11.51 -3.13
CA SER A 41 -4.01 -10.99 -1.79
C SER A 41 -2.83 -11.13 -0.82
N ASP A 42 -2.03 -12.19 -0.93
CA ASP A 42 -0.88 -12.48 -0.06
C ASP A 42 0.29 -11.51 -0.21
N LEU A 43 0.28 -10.64 -1.22
CA LEU A 43 1.30 -9.60 -1.39
C LEU A 43 1.49 -8.75 -0.12
N ARG A 44 0.39 -8.49 0.61
CA ARG A 44 0.42 -7.68 1.85
C ARG A 44 1.25 -8.31 2.97
N ASN A 45 1.46 -9.63 2.96
CA ASN A 45 2.26 -10.32 3.98
C ASN A 45 3.72 -9.83 3.98
N TYR A 46 4.21 -9.34 2.84
CA TYR A 46 5.57 -8.84 2.68
C TYR A 46 5.83 -7.50 3.38
N LEU A 47 4.79 -6.80 3.87
CA LEU A 47 4.97 -5.62 4.72
C LEU A 47 5.71 -5.95 6.03
N PHE A 48 5.66 -7.20 6.49
CA PHE A 48 6.46 -7.66 7.64
C PHE A 48 7.95 -7.84 7.31
N LEU A 49 8.39 -7.65 6.06
CA LEU A 49 9.80 -7.74 5.63
C LEU A 49 10.48 -6.36 5.51
N SER A 50 10.10 -5.40 6.36
CA SER A 50 10.66 -4.04 6.38
C SER A 50 12.19 -4.01 6.51
N ASP A 51 12.76 -4.93 7.29
CA ASP A 51 14.22 -5.03 7.51
C ASP A 51 14.97 -5.44 6.25
N TYR A 52 14.27 -6.06 5.29
CA TYR A 52 14.80 -6.44 3.99
C TYR A 52 14.54 -5.36 2.92
N GLY A 53 14.15 -4.15 3.34
CA GLY A 53 13.90 -3.01 2.47
C GLY A 53 12.53 -3.03 1.78
N VAL A 54 11.64 -3.95 2.15
CA VAL A 54 10.26 -3.94 1.65
C VAL A 54 9.47 -2.81 2.31
N ARG A 55 8.82 -1.98 1.50
CA ARG A 55 7.93 -0.89 1.92
C ARG A 55 6.67 -0.92 1.06
N GLU A 56 5.67 -0.14 1.40
CA GLU A 56 4.44 0.01 0.61
C GLU A 56 4.77 0.38 -0.85
N ALA A 57 5.68 1.33 -1.06
CA ALA A 57 6.15 1.70 -2.40
C ALA A 57 6.78 0.53 -3.16
N THR A 58 7.48 -0.37 -2.46
CA THR A 58 8.05 -1.59 -3.06
C THR A 58 6.92 -2.51 -3.56
N LEU A 59 5.84 -2.66 -2.79
CA LEU A 59 4.68 -3.47 -3.20
C LEU A 59 3.86 -2.80 -4.32
N VAL A 60 3.77 -1.48 -4.34
CA VAL A 60 3.17 -0.72 -5.45
C VAL A 60 3.95 -0.98 -6.74
N LEU A 61 5.29 -1.02 -6.69
CA LEU A 61 6.08 -1.40 -7.87
C LEU A 61 5.73 -2.81 -8.37
N TYR A 62 5.55 -3.78 -7.47
CA TYR A 62 5.11 -5.12 -7.86
C TYR A 62 3.75 -5.09 -8.58
N MET A 63 2.78 -4.32 -8.07
CA MET A 63 1.47 -4.18 -8.70
C MET A 63 1.57 -3.58 -10.10
N ILE A 64 2.41 -2.56 -10.30
CA ILE A 64 2.70 -1.99 -11.62
C ILE A 64 3.32 -3.05 -12.54
N LEU A 65 4.25 -3.87 -12.06
CA LEU A 65 4.84 -4.93 -12.87
C LEU A 65 3.82 -6.01 -13.25
N VAL A 66 2.83 -6.30 -12.41
CA VAL A 66 1.71 -7.20 -12.75
C VAL A 66 0.82 -6.56 -13.81
N GLU A 67 0.49 -5.28 -13.70
CA GLU A 67 -0.30 -4.54 -14.70
C GLU A 67 0.41 -4.50 -16.07
N TYR A 68 1.74 -4.37 -16.08
CA TYR A 68 2.58 -4.34 -17.29
C TYR A 68 2.99 -5.74 -17.78
N PHE A 69 2.49 -6.81 -17.15
CA PHE A 69 2.81 -8.18 -17.55
C PHE A 69 2.20 -8.46 -18.92
N ASN A 70 3.05 -8.74 -19.89
CA ASN A 70 2.61 -9.22 -21.20
C ASN A 70 2.54 -10.75 -21.15
N GLU A 71 1.35 -11.30 -21.44
CA GLU A 71 1.11 -12.74 -21.39
C GLU A 71 1.89 -13.51 -22.46
N ASP A 72 1.99 -12.96 -23.67
CA ASP A 72 2.72 -13.58 -24.79
C ASP A 72 4.23 -13.65 -24.51
N ASP A 73 4.79 -12.61 -23.90
CA ASP A 73 6.21 -12.53 -23.55
C ASP A 73 6.54 -13.18 -22.19
N GLY A 74 5.52 -13.52 -21.40
CA GLY A 74 5.65 -14.09 -20.06
C GLY A 74 6.40 -13.18 -19.06
N CYS A 75 6.46 -11.87 -19.31
CA CYS A 75 7.15 -10.91 -18.46
C CYS A 75 6.67 -9.47 -18.65
N ALA A 76 6.99 -8.62 -17.68
CA ALA A 76 6.94 -7.17 -17.83
C ALA A 76 8.31 -6.63 -18.23
N TYR A 77 8.36 -5.63 -19.10
CA TYR A 77 9.63 -5.01 -19.54
C TYR A 77 9.62 -3.47 -19.57
N PRO A 78 8.93 -2.76 -18.65
CA PRO A 78 9.01 -1.31 -18.60
C PRO A 78 10.45 -0.86 -18.29
N THR A 79 10.86 0.25 -18.87
CA THR A 79 12.14 0.89 -18.55
C THR A 79 12.11 1.44 -17.12
N GLN A 80 13.27 1.57 -16.47
CA GLN A 80 13.34 2.19 -15.14
C GLN A 80 12.86 3.65 -15.14
N THR A 81 12.96 4.34 -16.27
CA THR A 81 12.43 5.71 -16.44
C THR A 81 10.90 5.72 -16.47
N GLN A 82 10.27 4.76 -17.17
CA GLN A 82 8.80 4.61 -17.14
C GLN A 82 8.31 4.29 -15.72
N LEU A 83 8.98 3.35 -15.03
CA LEU A 83 8.65 3.01 -13.64
C LEU A 83 8.81 4.22 -12.70
N ALA A 84 9.87 5.02 -12.90
CA ALA A 84 10.11 6.24 -12.13
C ALA A 84 8.97 7.26 -12.31
N LEU A 85 8.49 7.43 -13.56
CA LEU A 85 7.36 8.30 -13.87
C LEU A 85 6.06 7.80 -13.22
N LEU A 86 5.71 6.53 -13.40
CA LEU A 86 4.48 5.92 -12.86
C LEU A 86 4.40 6.04 -11.34
N MET A 87 5.53 5.89 -10.66
CA MET A 87 5.59 5.96 -9.19
C MET A 87 5.82 7.37 -8.65
N ASN A 88 6.04 8.36 -9.52
CA ASN A 88 6.52 9.69 -9.15
C ASN A 88 7.75 9.64 -8.22
N LYS A 89 8.79 8.90 -8.65
CA LYS A 89 10.04 8.69 -7.91
C LYS A 89 11.26 8.95 -8.79
N LYS A 90 12.41 9.11 -8.13
CA LYS A 90 13.71 9.15 -8.84
C LYS A 90 14.10 7.74 -9.30
N PRO A 91 14.81 7.58 -10.44
CA PRO A 91 15.27 6.27 -10.92
C PRO A 91 16.08 5.46 -9.90
N ASN A 92 16.84 6.13 -9.02
CA ASN A 92 17.60 5.45 -7.98
C ASN A 92 16.70 4.74 -6.95
N ALA A 93 15.54 5.31 -6.63
CA ALA A 93 14.58 4.65 -5.74
C ALA A 93 13.99 3.41 -6.40
N ILE A 94 13.68 3.47 -7.70
CA ILE A 94 13.21 2.32 -8.48
C ILE A 94 14.23 1.17 -8.44
N LYS A 95 15.52 1.45 -8.60
CA LYS A 95 16.58 0.43 -8.45
C LYS A 95 16.54 -0.24 -7.07
N GLY A 96 16.38 0.54 -6.01
CA GLY A 96 16.23 0.03 -4.64
C GLY A 96 15.00 -0.86 -4.48
N TYR A 97 13.84 -0.46 -5.02
CA TYR A 97 12.62 -1.26 -4.96
C TYR A 97 12.72 -2.56 -5.76
N ILE A 98 13.29 -2.51 -6.98
CA ILE A 98 13.56 -3.72 -7.78
C ILE A 98 14.46 -4.68 -7.01
N LYS A 99 15.53 -4.16 -6.38
CA LYS A 99 16.43 -4.98 -5.57
C LYS A 99 15.70 -5.63 -4.40
N ALA A 100 14.92 -4.87 -3.63
CA ALA A 100 14.16 -5.39 -2.51
C ALA A 100 13.17 -6.49 -2.96
N LEU A 101 12.40 -6.26 -4.03
CA LEU A 101 11.48 -7.27 -4.59
C LEU A 101 12.22 -8.54 -5.03
N LYS A 102 13.40 -8.40 -5.65
CA LYS A 102 14.22 -9.54 -6.06
C LYS A 102 14.73 -10.32 -4.85
N ASP A 103 15.26 -9.62 -3.86
CA ASP A 103 15.90 -10.23 -2.68
C ASP A 103 14.90 -11.01 -1.82
N VAL A 104 13.65 -10.55 -1.73
CA VAL A 104 12.57 -11.28 -1.02
C VAL A 104 11.83 -12.29 -1.90
N GLY A 105 12.26 -12.49 -3.14
CA GLY A 105 11.70 -13.50 -4.05
C GLY A 105 10.31 -13.16 -4.62
N LEU A 106 9.95 -11.87 -4.71
CA LEU A 106 8.72 -11.44 -5.38
C LEU A 106 8.89 -11.24 -6.88
N ILE A 107 10.11 -11.06 -7.39
CA ILE A 107 10.36 -10.97 -8.83
C ILE A 107 11.64 -11.71 -9.22
N LYS A 108 11.70 -12.18 -10.47
CA LYS A 108 12.97 -12.47 -11.15
C LYS A 108 13.29 -11.32 -12.09
N VAL A 109 14.58 -10.99 -12.21
CA VAL A 109 15.07 -9.94 -13.12
C VAL A 109 16.04 -10.57 -14.09
N VAL A 110 15.74 -10.47 -15.38
CA VAL A 110 16.60 -10.94 -16.48
C VAL A 110 17.12 -9.73 -17.23
N SER A 111 18.44 -9.54 -17.22
CA SER A 111 19.09 -8.48 -17.99
C SER A 111 19.07 -8.83 -19.48
N ARG A 112 18.80 -7.83 -20.33
CA ARG A 112 18.87 -7.96 -21.80
C ARG A 112 20.13 -7.33 -22.39
N GLY A 113 21.08 -6.96 -21.55
CA GLY A 113 22.30 -6.26 -21.97
C GLY A 113 22.14 -4.73 -22.06
N LYS A 114 23.22 -4.06 -22.44
CA LYS A 114 23.32 -2.59 -22.45
C LYS A 114 22.33 -2.00 -23.47
N GLY A 115 21.55 -1.00 -23.06
CA GLY A 115 20.59 -0.30 -23.93
C GLY A 115 19.18 -0.90 -23.97
N PHE A 116 18.97 -2.08 -23.39
CA PHE A 116 17.65 -2.71 -23.31
C PHE A 116 17.05 -2.62 -21.91
N SER A 117 15.72 -2.55 -21.81
CA SER A 117 15.04 -2.72 -20.53
C SER A 117 15.22 -4.15 -20.02
N ASN A 118 15.29 -4.31 -18.69
CA ASN A 118 15.27 -5.63 -18.09
C ASN A 118 13.89 -6.27 -18.29
N ARG A 119 13.85 -7.60 -18.31
CA ARG A 119 12.60 -8.35 -18.11
C ARG A 119 12.41 -8.59 -16.61
N TYR A 120 11.21 -8.31 -16.15
CA TYR A 120 10.75 -8.51 -14.79
C TYR A 120 9.66 -9.58 -14.81
N LEU A 121 9.88 -10.65 -14.06
CA LEU A 121 8.92 -11.73 -13.94
C LEU A 121 8.35 -11.69 -12.52
N PRO A 122 7.14 -11.15 -12.32
CA PRO A 122 6.44 -11.25 -11.04
C PRO A 122 6.29 -12.71 -10.64
N LEU A 123 6.64 -13.02 -9.40
CA LEU A 123 6.44 -14.34 -8.80
C LEU A 123 5.23 -14.30 -7.87
N GLN A 124 4.61 -15.46 -7.66
CA GLN A 124 3.50 -15.60 -6.73
C GLN A 124 3.97 -15.31 -5.29
N PRO A 125 3.31 -14.40 -4.55
CA PRO A 125 3.64 -14.14 -3.16
C PRO A 125 3.40 -15.37 -2.30
N LEU A 126 4.26 -15.56 -1.29
CA LEU A 126 4.09 -16.63 -0.33
C LEU A 126 2.86 -16.42 0.56
N GLU A 127 2.19 -17.52 0.89
CA GLU A 127 1.22 -17.56 1.98
C GLU A 127 1.88 -17.09 3.28
N LYS A 128 1.11 -16.46 4.16
CA LYS A 128 1.60 -15.89 5.42
C LYS A 128 2.34 -16.91 6.27
N SER A 129 1.78 -18.10 6.44
CA SER A 129 2.39 -19.17 7.26
C SER A 129 3.79 -19.52 6.78
N VAL A 130 3.96 -19.70 5.47
CA VAL A 130 5.23 -20.00 4.81
C VAL A 130 6.21 -18.82 4.88
N LEU A 131 5.72 -17.59 4.74
CA LEU A 131 6.57 -16.40 4.87
C LEU A 131 7.14 -16.29 6.29
N LEU A 132 6.28 -16.42 7.30
CA LEU A 132 6.69 -16.31 8.70
C LEU A 132 7.63 -17.45 9.13
N SER A 133 7.48 -18.65 8.56
CA SER A 133 8.40 -19.76 8.84
C SER A 133 9.77 -19.57 8.19
N ARG A 134 9.85 -18.85 7.07
CA ARG A 134 11.12 -18.58 6.37
C ARG A 134 11.86 -17.36 6.92
N PHE A 135 11.13 -16.37 7.43
CA PHE A 135 11.69 -15.11 7.91
C PHE A 135 11.36 -14.89 9.39
N THR A 136 12.23 -15.40 10.28
CA THR A 136 12.00 -15.35 11.74
C THR A 136 11.76 -13.93 12.27
N SER A 137 12.50 -12.93 11.77
CA SER A 137 12.30 -11.53 12.15
C SER A 137 10.92 -10.99 11.78
N ALA A 138 10.33 -11.49 10.68
CA ALA A 138 8.97 -11.16 10.28
C ALA A 138 7.95 -11.75 11.25
N ASN A 139 8.18 -12.97 11.72
CA ASN A 139 7.33 -13.66 12.69
C ASN A 139 7.34 -12.96 14.05
N GLU A 140 8.50 -12.51 14.50
CA GLU A 140 8.63 -11.72 15.73
C GLU A 140 7.85 -10.42 15.65
N ARG A 141 7.99 -9.65 14.54
CA ARG A 141 7.21 -8.44 14.29
C ARG A 141 5.71 -8.69 14.27
N TYR A 142 5.29 -9.73 13.55
CA TYR A 142 3.88 -10.10 13.45
C TYR A 142 3.30 -10.42 14.84
N THR A 143 4.00 -11.27 15.60
CA THR A 143 3.58 -11.69 16.95
C THR A 143 3.48 -10.51 17.90
N LYS A 144 4.50 -9.62 17.88
CA LYS A 144 4.52 -8.41 18.69
C LYS A 144 3.35 -7.48 18.35
N LEU A 145 3.11 -7.21 17.06
CA LEU A 145 2.00 -6.38 16.63
C LEU A 145 0.65 -6.97 17.04
N CYS A 146 0.47 -8.28 16.91
CA CYS A 146 -0.74 -8.96 17.36
C CYS A 146 -0.97 -8.80 18.87
N ALA A 147 0.07 -8.84 19.69
CA ALA A 147 -0.05 -8.62 21.13
C ALA A 147 -0.44 -7.16 21.43
N GLU A 148 0.26 -6.20 20.82
CA GLU A 148 -0.01 -4.76 21.01
C GLU A 148 -1.43 -4.36 20.60
N LEU A 149 -1.94 -4.90 19.49
CA LEU A 149 -3.30 -4.63 19.01
C LEU A 149 -4.36 -5.27 19.92
N LYS A 150 -4.14 -6.49 20.43
CA LYS A 150 -5.06 -7.10 21.41
C LYS A 150 -5.15 -6.26 22.69
N ASP A 151 -4.03 -5.72 23.15
CA ASP A 151 -4.00 -4.83 24.32
C ASP A 151 -4.69 -3.49 24.03
N HIS A 152 -4.59 -3.00 22.79
CA HIS A 152 -5.33 -1.81 22.34
C HIS A 152 -6.84 -2.05 22.33
N ASP A 153 -7.30 -3.11 21.67
CA ASP A 153 -8.72 -3.46 21.58
C ASP A 153 -9.33 -3.65 22.97
N THR A 154 -8.60 -4.32 23.87
CA THR A 154 -9.05 -4.50 25.27
C THR A 154 -9.21 -3.17 25.99
N ARG A 155 -8.31 -2.21 25.77
CA ARG A 155 -8.40 -0.87 26.37
C ARG A 155 -9.55 -0.06 25.78
N ASP A 156 -9.75 -0.12 24.48
CA ASP A 156 -10.84 0.60 23.81
C ASP A 156 -12.21 0.05 24.21
N ILE A 157 -12.37 -1.28 24.27
CA ILE A 157 -13.59 -1.92 24.78
C ILE A 157 -13.90 -1.46 26.21
N LYS A 158 -12.87 -1.33 27.08
CA LYS A 158 -13.06 -0.84 28.46
C LYS A 158 -13.45 0.63 28.54
N ARG A 159 -13.02 1.46 27.58
CA ARG A 159 -13.36 2.90 27.51
C ARG A 159 -14.69 3.17 26.81
N MET A 160 -15.20 2.20 26.04
CA MET A 160 -16.42 2.33 25.27
C MET A 160 -17.65 2.70 26.13
N PRO A 161 -17.87 2.11 27.33
CA PRO A 161 -18.99 2.48 28.21
C PRO A 161 -18.93 3.94 28.66
N ASP A 162 -17.74 4.41 29.08
CA ASP A 162 -17.54 5.80 29.53
C ASP A 162 -17.75 6.78 28.37
N HIS A 163 -17.27 6.44 27.17
CA HIS A 163 -17.50 7.24 25.96
C HIS A 163 -18.97 7.27 25.54
N MET A 164 -19.68 6.13 25.62
CA MET A 164 -21.12 6.06 25.33
C MET A 164 -21.94 6.86 26.36
N LYS A 165 -21.55 6.80 27.64
CA LYS A 165 -22.18 7.58 28.71
C LYS A 165 -21.97 9.08 28.52
N ALA A 166 -20.73 9.51 28.28
CA ALA A 166 -20.41 10.91 28.00
C ALA A 166 -21.13 11.44 26.74
N ASN A 167 -21.30 10.60 25.71
CA ASN A 167 -22.03 10.98 24.50
C ASN A 167 -23.55 11.06 24.73
N ARG A 168 -24.10 10.20 25.60
CA ARG A 168 -25.50 10.29 26.04
C ARG A 168 -25.75 11.59 26.83
N GLU A 169 -24.89 11.89 27.79
CA GLU A 169 -24.98 13.12 28.61
C GLU A 169 -24.83 14.39 27.75
N ARG A 170 -23.98 14.40 26.73
CA ARG A 170 -23.89 15.51 25.76
C ARG A 170 -25.17 15.70 24.96
N ARG A 171 -25.75 14.61 24.45
CA ARG A 171 -27.01 14.67 23.67
C ARG A 171 -28.19 15.12 24.53
N GLU A 172 -28.24 14.68 25.78
CA GLU A 172 -29.25 15.10 26.76
C GLU A 172 -29.06 16.59 27.16
N GLY A 173 -27.81 17.07 27.27
CA GLY A 173 -27.49 18.47 27.56
C GLY A 173 -27.71 19.43 26.37
N GLU A 174 -27.64 18.94 25.13
CA GLU A 174 -27.92 19.71 23.92
C GLU A 174 -29.43 19.80 23.59
N GLY A 175 -30.29 19.18 24.39
CA GLY A 175 -31.74 19.29 24.24
C GLY A 175 -32.30 18.66 22.96
N ILE A 176 -31.54 17.80 22.29
CA ILE A 176 -32.02 17.05 21.11
C ILE A 176 -32.76 15.81 21.62
N SER A 177 -34.02 15.99 22.00
CA SER A 177 -34.97 14.87 22.08
C SER A 177 -35.40 14.47 20.67
N ILE A 178 -35.48 13.15 20.46
CA ILE A 178 -36.04 12.50 19.27
C ILE A 178 -37.54 12.76 19.21
#